data_AF-A0A6J0DLA5-F1
#
_entry.id   AF-A0A6J0DLA5-F1
#
_cell.length_a   1.000
_cell.length_b   1.000
_cell.length_c   1.000
_cell.angle_alpha   90.00
_cell.angle_beta   90.00
_cell.angle_gamma   90.00
#
_symmetry.space_group_name_H-M   'P 1'
#
loop_
_entity.id
_entity.type
_entity.pdbx_description
1 polymer ?
#
loop_
_entity_poly.entity_id
_entity_poly.type
_entity_poly.pdbx_seq_one_letter_code
_entity_poly.pdbx_strand_id
1 'polypeptide(L)'
;MEFKAIAQQTAEEILAYSQDISGWKVVKSSLIYFWILFPFEKKITVSKKTSKLFRGNLYRIEGIIPVSTAKLSNFLYQPENRIKWDKLLKAYNVLHKIDSDTFICHTITNSFAMGSISPRDFIDVIYFKHYEGNFDIICARSVDFPGYPPTSHYVRGYNYPSGYVCSPLKDCCQSSLLLIEHF
;
A
#
# COMPACT_ATOMS: atom_id res chain seq x y z
N MET A 1 1.57 -23.14 6.70
CA MET A 1 1.87 -22.18 5.62
C MET A 1 2.78 -21.13 6.20
N GLU A 2 3.90 -20.84 5.54
CA GLU A 2 4.91 -19.90 6.02
C GLU A 2 4.54 -18.45 5.63
N PHE A 3 3.42 -17.95 6.14
CA PHE A 3 2.94 -16.59 5.85
C PHE A 3 3.98 -15.52 6.19
N LYS A 4 4.78 -15.74 7.24
CA LYS A 4 5.84 -14.83 7.66
C LYS A 4 6.97 -14.75 6.62
N ALA A 5 7.39 -15.87 6.05
CA ALA A 5 8.40 -15.89 4.99
C ALA A 5 7.90 -15.14 3.74
N ILE A 6 6.64 -15.35 3.34
CA ILE A 6 6.00 -14.62 2.23
C ILE A 6 6.02 -13.11 2.51
N ALA A 7 5.65 -12.70 3.72
CA ALA A 7 5.57 -11.29 4.07
C ALA A 7 6.95 -10.62 4.12
N GLN A 8 7.96 -11.31 4.66
CA GLN A 8 9.35 -10.85 4.67
C GLN A 8 9.93 -10.70 3.26
N GLN A 9 9.71 -11.70 2.40
CA GLN A 9 10.09 -11.62 0.98
C GLN A 9 9.38 -10.45 0.28
N THR A 10 8.10 -10.23 0.59
CA THR A 10 7.33 -9.10 0.04
C THR A 10 7.97 -7.76 0.44
N ALA A 11 8.42 -7.60 1.69
CA ALA A 11 9.12 -6.38 2.11
C ALA A 11 10.42 -6.13 1.32
N GLU A 12 11.16 -7.19 0.96
CA GLU A 12 12.36 -7.08 0.13
C GLU A 12 12.03 -6.67 -1.32
N GLU A 13 10.96 -7.22 -1.89
CA GLU A 13 10.46 -6.84 -3.21
C GLU A 13 10.03 -5.35 -3.25
N ILE A 14 9.30 -4.90 -2.23
CA ILE A 14 8.89 -3.50 -2.08
C ILE A 14 10.10 -2.57 -1.92
N LEU A 15 11.09 -2.96 -1.12
CA LEU A 15 12.34 -2.23 -0.99
C LEU A 15 13.04 -2.09 -2.35
N ALA A 16 13.15 -3.18 -3.11
CA ALA A 16 13.75 -3.16 -4.44
C ALA A 16 13.00 -2.22 -5.41
N TYR A 17 11.67 -2.26 -5.42
CA TYR A 17 10.86 -1.34 -6.25
C TYR A 17 11.02 0.12 -5.83
N SER A 18 11.23 0.40 -4.54
CA SER A 18 11.45 1.77 -4.06
C SER A 18 12.78 2.35 -4.54
N GLN A 19 13.80 1.51 -4.66
CA GLN A 19 15.15 1.88 -5.10
C GLN A 19 15.30 1.86 -6.62
N ASP A 20 14.40 1.19 -7.34
CA ASP A 20 14.41 1.14 -8.80
C ASP A 20 13.97 2.48 -9.40
N ILE A 21 14.91 3.20 -10.00
CA ILE A 21 14.72 4.49 -10.67
C ILE A 21 14.52 4.35 -12.19
N SER A 22 14.48 3.13 -12.73
CA SER A 22 14.56 2.86 -14.17
C SER A 22 13.23 2.43 -14.80
N GLY A 23 12.94 2.91 -16.01
CA GLY A 23 11.83 2.40 -16.83
C GLY A 23 10.42 2.76 -16.36
N TRP A 24 10.28 3.63 -15.36
CA TRP A 24 9.00 4.18 -14.92
C TRP A 24 8.50 5.27 -15.87
N LYS A 25 7.23 5.20 -16.27
CA LYS A 25 6.56 6.20 -17.10
C LYS A 25 5.53 6.94 -16.27
N VAL A 26 5.66 8.27 -16.16
CA VAL A 26 4.66 9.10 -15.47
C VAL A 26 3.33 9.03 -16.22
N VAL A 27 2.26 8.74 -15.50
CA VAL A 27 0.89 8.67 -16.03
C VAL A 27 -0.02 9.76 -15.47
N LYS A 28 0.32 10.29 -14.30
CA LYS A 28 -0.40 11.41 -13.70
C LYS A 28 0.55 12.20 -12.81
N SER A 29 0.42 13.52 -12.84
CA SER A 29 1.05 14.42 -11.88
C SER A 29 -0.01 15.42 -11.44
N SER A 30 -0.02 15.77 -10.17
CA SER A 30 -0.94 16.77 -9.63
C SER A 30 -0.20 17.66 -8.65
N LEU A 31 -0.33 18.97 -8.88
CA LEU A 31 0.12 20.01 -7.96
C LEU A 31 -1.13 20.59 -7.32
N ILE A 32 -1.25 20.45 -6.00
CA ILE A 32 -2.33 21.05 -5.24
C ILE A 32 -1.73 22.27 -4.52
N TYR A 33 -2.15 23.45 -4.96
CA TYR A 33 -1.78 24.70 -4.34
C TYR A 33 -2.84 25.12 -3.32
N PHE A 34 -2.43 25.32 -2.06
CA PHE A 34 -3.30 25.84 -1.00
C PHE A 34 -2.69 27.13 -0.41
N TRP A 35 -2.42 28.12 -1.28
CA TRP A 35 -1.72 29.37 -0.94
C TRP A 35 -2.30 30.13 0.25
N ILE A 36 -3.61 30.00 0.52
CA ILE A 36 -4.29 30.77 1.57
C ILE A 36 -4.12 30.13 2.97
N LEU A 37 -3.81 28.83 3.06
CA LEU A 37 -3.80 28.11 4.35
C LEU A 37 -2.48 27.38 4.64
N PHE A 38 -1.71 27.00 3.61
CA PHE A 38 -0.44 26.29 3.78
C PHE A 38 0.56 26.73 2.70
N PRO A 39 1.78 27.18 3.06
CA PRO A 39 2.82 27.57 2.10
C PRO A 39 3.49 26.36 1.42
N PHE A 40 2.84 25.20 1.35
CA PHE A 40 3.44 23.96 0.90
C PHE A 40 2.80 23.46 -0.41
N GLU A 41 3.64 23.23 -1.41
CA GLU A 41 3.24 22.57 -2.66
C GLU A 41 3.04 21.07 -2.41
N LYS A 42 1.81 20.58 -2.60
CA LYS A 42 1.55 19.14 -2.59
C LYS A 42 1.70 18.60 -4.00
N LYS A 43 2.85 17.98 -4.28
CA LYS A 43 3.10 17.23 -5.52
C LYS A 43 2.83 15.75 -5.28
N ILE A 44 1.88 15.20 -6.04
CA ILE A 44 1.66 13.76 -6.13
C ILE A 44 1.99 13.33 -7.56
N THR A 45 2.85 12.33 -7.70
CA THR A 45 3.24 11.76 -9.00
C THR A 45 2.87 10.29 -9.04
N VAL A 46 2.17 9.88 -10.09
CA VAL A 46 1.85 8.48 -10.38
C VAL A 46 2.64 8.08 -11.61
N SER A 47 3.45 7.04 -11.48
CA SER A 47 4.17 6.41 -12.57
C SER A 47 3.79 4.94 -12.67
N LYS A 48 4.03 4.34 -13.84
CA LYS A 48 3.79 2.91 -14.07
C LYS A 48 4.97 2.26 -14.79
N LYS A 49 5.08 0.95 -14.61
CA LYS A 49 6.04 0.07 -15.28
C LYS A 49 5.34 -1.25 -15.58
N THR A 50 5.70 -1.92 -16.68
CA THR A 50 5.13 -3.25 -16.98
C THR A 50 5.53 -4.24 -15.88
N SER A 51 4.56 -4.97 -15.34
CA SER A 51 4.82 -5.98 -14.32
C SER A 51 5.57 -7.18 -14.92
N LYS A 52 6.50 -7.74 -14.15
CA LYS A 52 7.17 -9.01 -14.48
C LYS A 52 6.43 -10.23 -13.94
N LEU A 53 5.48 -10.02 -13.01
CA LEU A 53 4.78 -11.09 -12.29
C LEU A 53 3.45 -11.48 -12.95
N PHE A 54 2.85 -10.57 -13.73
CA PHE A 54 1.58 -10.80 -14.40
C PHE A 54 1.39 -9.86 -15.59
N ARG A 55 0.34 -10.13 -16.39
CA ARG A 55 -0.03 -9.31 -17.55
C ARG A 55 -0.77 -8.04 -17.12
N GLY A 56 -0.03 -7.12 -16.49
CA GLY A 56 -0.53 -5.81 -16.08
C GLY A 56 0.61 -4.84 -15.76
N ASN A 57 0.35 -3.86 -14.90
CA ASN A 57 1.33 -2.84 -14.58
C ASN A 57 1.59 -2.78 -13.07
N LEU A 58 2.83 -2.43 -12.77
CA LEU A 58 3.21 -1.93 -11.48
C LEU A 58 3.02 -0.41 -11.48
N TYR A 59 2.34 0.11 -10.47
CA TYR A 59 2.11 1.52 -10.24
C TYR A 59 2.91 1.99 -9.03
N ARG A 60 3.45 3.20 -9.16
CA ARG A 60 4.26 3.86 -8.15
C ARG A 60 3.69 5.25 -7.94
N ILE A 61 3.23 5.53 -6.73
CA ILE A 61 2.65 6.81 -6.32
C ILE A 61 3.60 7.45 -5.31
N GLU A 62 4.06 8.66 -5.59
CA GLU A 62 4.98 9.41 -4.74
C GLU A 62 4.34 10.72 -4.29
N GLY A 63 4.48 11.02 -3.00
CA GLY A 63 4.03 12.29 -2.43
C GLY A 63 4.72 12.62 -1.12
N ILE A 64 4.67 13.90 -0.75
CA ILE A 64 5.21 14.40 0.52
C ILE A 64 4.06 14.63 1.50
N ILE A 65 4.20 14.10 2.71
CA ILE A 65 3.25 14.30 3.81
C ILE A 65 3.98 15.02 4.95
N PRO A 66 3.47 16.18 5.41
CA PRO A 66 4.14 17.01 6.40
C PRO A 66 3.97 16.48 7.84
N VAL A 67 4.37 15.24 8.07
CA VAL A 67 4.41 14.56 9.37
C VAL A 67 5.67 13.71 9.47
N SER A 68 6.08 13.31 10.68
CA SER A 68 7.20 12.41 10.87
C SER A 68 6.90 10.99 10.37
N THR A 69 7.96 10.25 10.01
CA THR A 69 7.82 8.93 9.40
C THR A 69 7.13 7.94 10.32
N ALA A 70 7.54 7.90 11.60
CA ALA A 70 6.90 7.08 12.62
C ALA A 70 5.41 7.41 12.81
N LYS A 71 5.02 8.69 12.73
CA LYS A 71 3.61 9.08 12.85
C LYS A 71 2.80 8.59 11.65
N LEU A 72 3.37 8.70 10.45
CA LEU A 72 2.74 8.27 9.21
C LEU A 72 2.58 6.74 9.15
N SER A 73 3.66 6.00 9.37
CA SER A 73 3.67 4.54 9.30
C SER A 73 2.74 3.93 10.36
N ASN A 74 2.78 4.41 11.61
CA ASN A 74 1.85 3.98 12.65
C ASN A 74 0.39 4.25 12.28
N PHE A 75 0.10 5.42 11.67
CA PHE A 75 -1.26 5.73 11.23
C PHE A 75 -1.73 4.78 10.11
N LEU A 76 -0.86 4.48 9.14
CA LEU A 76 -1.17 3.62 7.99
C LEU A 76 -1.31 2.14 8.37
N TYR A 77 -0.51 1.66 9.32
CA TYR A 77 -0.50 0.26 9.73
C TYR A 77 -1.71 -0.13 10.59
N GLN A 78 -2.21 0.81 11.41
CA GLN A 78 -3.35 0.56 12.31
C GLN A 78 -4.63 0.22 11.53
N PRO A 79 -5.16 -1.01 11.66
CA PRO A 79 -6.37 -1.45 10.96
C PRO A 79 -7.58 -0.53 11.17
N GLU A 80 -7.72 0.03 12.37
CA GLU A 80 -8.84 0.88 12.78
C GLU A 80 -8.83 2.24 12.05
N ASN A 81 -7.67 2.65 11.55
CA ASN A 81 -7.55 3.88 10.77
C ASN A 81 -7.89 3.63 9.31
N ARG A 82 -7.56 2.45 8.77
CA ARG A 82 -7.66 2.15 7.34
C ARG A 82 -9.05 2.44 6.76
N ILE A 83 -10.10 1.96 7.41
CA ILE A 83 -11.49 2.17 6.95
C ILE A 83 -11.97 3.62 7.07
N LYS A 84 -11.35 4.43 7.94
CA LYS A 84 -11.75 5.83 8.16
C LYS A 84 -11.30 6.73 7.01
N TRP A 85 -10.12 6.47 6.44
CA TRP A 85 -9.55 7.33 5.40
C TRP A 85 -9.65 6.73 4.00
N ASP A 86 -9.62 5.40 3.86
CA ASP A 86 -9.65 4.74 2.57
C ASP A 86 -11.10 4.55 2.08
N LYS A 87 -11.59 5.54 1.35
CA LYS A 87 -12.95 5.54 0.76
C LYS A 87 -13.17 4.43 -0.27
N LEU A 88 -12.11 3.76 -0.72
CA LEU A 88 -12.22 2.64 -1.65
C LEU A 88 -12.65 1.35 -0.95
N LEU A 89 -12.55 1.30 0.38
CA LEU A 89 -12.90 0.12 1.16
C LEU A 89 -14.32 0.19 1.69
N LYS A 90 -14.96 -0.97 1.64
CA LYS A 90 -16.21 -1.26 2.33
C LYS A 90 -15.96 -1.92 3.68
N ALA A 91 -14.93 -2.77 3.78
CA ALA A 91 -14.54 -3.43 5.02
C ALA A 91 -13.03 -3.72 5.06
N TYR A 92 -12.48 -3.76 6.27
CA TYR A 92 -11.09 -4.11 6.55
C TYR A 92 -11.05 -4.87 7.88
N ASN A 93 -10.95 -6.20 7.82
CA ASN A 93 -11.12 -7.08 8.98
C ASN A 93 -9.84 -7.90 9.20
N VAL A 94 -9.21 -7.74 10.37
CA VAL A 94 -8.09 -8.61 10.76
C VAL A 94 -8.65 -10.01 11.07
N LEU A 95 -8.27 -11.01 10.27
CA LEU A 95 -8.72 -12.39 10.45
C LEU A 95 -7.85 -13.17 11.43
N HIS A 96 -6.55 -12.98 11.35
CA HIS A 96 -5.58 -13.73 12.15
C HIS A 96 -4.33 -12.91 12.39
N LYS A 97 -3.96 -12.70 13.64
CA LYS A 97 -2.71 -12.05 14.02
C LYS A 97 -1.63 -13.12 14.20
N ILE A 98 -0.54 -12.99 13.44
CA ILE A 98 0.57 -13.96 13.47
C ILE A 98 1.54 -13.57 14.59
N ASP A 99 1.88 -12.27 14.67
CA ASP A 99 2.73 -11.69 15.72
C ASP A 99 2.47 -10.18 15.85
N SER A 100 3.41 -9.41 16.41
CA SER A 100 3.26 -7.97 16.62
C SER A 100 3.22 -7.15 15.34
N ASP A 101 3.86 -7.64 14.27
CA ASP A 101 4.09 -6.88 13.03
C ASP A 101 3.44 -7.53 11.79
N THR A 102 2.92 -8.74 11.93
CA THR A 102 2.33 -9.52 10.85
C THR A 102 0.90 -9.98 11.17
N PHE A 103 -0.03 -9.75 10.25
CA PHE A 103 -1.39 -10.27 10.35
C PHE A 103 -2.00 -10.58 8.98
N ILE A 104 -3.04 -11.41 8.96
CA ILE A 104 -3.85 -11.69 7.77
C ILE A 104 -5.12 -10.84 7.83
N CYS A 105 -5.44 -10.17 6.73
CA CYS A 105 -6.58 -9.28 6.61
C CYS A 105 -7.53 -9.73 5.50
N HIS A 106 -8.83 -9.59 5.77
CA HIS A 106 -9.87 -9.60 4.75
C HIS A 106 -10.28 -8.17 4.42
N THR A 107 -10.06 -7.79 3.17
CA THR A 107 -10.42 -6.46 2.67
C THR A 107 -11.53 -6.58 1.64
N ILE A 108 -12.56 -5.75 1.75
CA ILE A 108 -13.63 -5.66 0.74
C ILE A 108 -13.59 -4.27 0.14
N THR A 109 -13.54 -4.16 -1.18
CA THR A 109 -13.59 -2.87 -1.87
C THR A 109 -15.01 -2.49 -2.27
N ASN A 110 -15.23 -1.19 -2.42
CA ASN A 110 -16.39 -0.67 -3.15
C ASN A 110 -16.27 -1.00 -4.64
N SER A 111 -17.36 -0.79 -5.39
CA SER A 111 -17.32 -0.83 -6.85
C SER A 111 -16.52 0.36 -7.39
N PHE A 112 -15.77 0.16 -8.47
CA PHE A 112 -14.98 1.21 -9.12
C PHE A 112 -15.52 1.56 -10.50
N ALA A 113 -15.02 2.66 -11.07
CA ALA A 113 -15.31 3.11 -12.44
C ALA A 113 -16.82 3.16 -12.76
N MET A 114 -17.57 3.84 -11.88
CA MET A 114 -19.04 3.98 -11.98
C MET A 114 -19.77 2.63 -12.05
N GLY A 115 -19.26 1.60 -11.37
CA GLY A 115 -19.87 0.27 -11.32
C GLY A 115 -19.35 -0.69 -12.39
N SER A 116 -18.51 -0.24 -13.32
CA SER A 116 -17.90 -1.10 -14.34
C SER A 116 -16.98 -2.18 -13.75
N ILE A 117 -16.43 -1.93 -12.56
CA ILE A 117 -15.64 -2.90 -11.81
C ILE A 117 -16.42 -3.24 -10.53
N SER A 118 -16.86 -4.49 -10.44
CA SER A 118 -17.59 -4.98 -9.27
C SER A 118 -16.72 -4.97 -8.00
N PRO A 119 -17.33 -4.90 -6.81
CA PRO A 119 -16.64 -5.12 -5.54
C PRO A 119 -15.81 -6.40 -5.54
N ARG A 120 -14.62 -6.34 -4.93
CA ARG A 120 -13.72 -7.48 -4.78
C ARG A 120 -13.40 -7.69 -3.32
N ASP A 121 -13.11 -8.94 -2.97
CA ASP A 121 -12.55 -9.27 -1.67
C ASP A 121 -11.09 -9.73 -1.83
N PHE A 122 -10.27 -9.46 -0.81
CA PHE A 122 -8.85 -9.78 -0.81
C PHE A 122 -8.51 -10.44 0.52
N ILE A 123 -7.63 -11.44 0.48
CA ILE A 123 -7.05 -12.08 1.65
C ILE A 123 -5.55 -11.88 1.58
N ASP A 124 -5.06 -10.92 2.34
CA ASP A 124 -3.68 -10.49 2.27
C ASP A 124 -2.97 -10.74 3.59
N VAL A 125 -1.72 -11.23 3.52
CA VAL A 125 -0.79 -11.07 4.63
C VAL A 125 -0.25 -9.65 4.59
N ILE A 126 -0.36 -8.96 5.72
CA ILE A 126 0.13 -7.60 5.95
C ILE A 126 1.33 -7.70 6.89
N TYR A 127 2.41 -7.01 6.57
CA TYR A 127 3.61 -6.99 7.39
C TYR A 127 4.20 -5.59 7.49
N PHE A 128 4.63 -5.23 8.69
CA PHE A 128 5.25 -3.96 8.99
C PHE A 128 6.72 -4.17 9.37
N LYS A 129 7.62 -3.57 8.60
CA LYS A 129 9.06 -3.66 8.83
C LYS A 129 9.66 -2.27 9.02
N HIS A 130 10.32 -2.10 10.15
CA HIS A 130 11.18 -0.95 10.44
C HIS A 130 12.60 -1.23 9.95
N TYR A 131 13.19 -0.27 9.24
CA TYR A 131 14.60 -0.27 8.84
C TYR A 131 15.34 0.88 9.54
N GLU A 132 16.67 0.78 9.58
CA GLU A 132 17.53 1.86 10.05
C GLU A 132 17.29 3.16 9.27
N GLY A 133 17.47 4.31 9.94
CA GLY A 133 17.28 5.62 9.32
C GLY A 133 15.83 6.09 9.19
N ASN A 134 14.93 5.62 10.08
CA ASN A 134 13.49 5.94 10.09
C ASN A 134 12.78 5.58 8.78
N PHE A 135 13.17 4.47 8.15
CA PHE A 135 12.58 4.00 6.92
C PHE A 135 11.65 2.82 7.23
N ASP A 136 10.39 2.92 6.83
CA ASP A 136 9.33 2.02 7.24
C ASP A 136 8.62 1.43 6.02
N ILE A 137 8.45 0.12 5.98
CA ILE A 137 7.69 -0.59 4.94
C ILE A 137 6.46 -1.26 5.55
N ILE A 138 5.28 -0.97 5.01
CA ILE A 138 4.05 -1.72 5.27
C ILE A 138 3.68 -2.42 3.97
N CYS A 139 3.84 -3.74 3.91
CA CYS A 139 3.58 -4.50 2.70
C CYS A 139 2.34 -5.40 2.82
N ALA A 140 1.78 -5.73 1.68
CA ALA A 140 0.60 -6.57 1.51
C ALA A 140 0.83 -7.53 0.33
N ARG A 141 0.42 -8.79 0.51
CA ARG A 141 0.43 -9.80 -0.55
C ARG A 141 -0.71 -10.78 -0.36
N SER A 142 -1.41 -11.12 -1.44
CA SER A 142 -2.48 -12.11 -1.36
C SER A 142 -1.94 -13.50 -1.02
N VAL A 143 -2.65 -14.19 -0.14
CA VAL A 143 -2.31 -15.53 0.34
C VAL A 143 -3.56 -16.40 0.38
N ASP A 144 -3.37 -17.70 0.19
CA ASP A 144 -4.42 -18.67 0.44
C ASP A 144 -4.55 -18.91 1.95
N PHE A 145 -5.68 -18.51 2.52
CA PHE A 145 -6.01 -18.76 3.92
C PHE A 145 -7.16 -19.78 4.00
N PRO A 146 -6.94 -21.04 4.42
CA PRO A 146 -7.93 -22.11 4.31
C PRO A 146 -9.22 -21.83 5.08
N GLY A 147 -9.14 -21.03 6.16
CA GLY A 147 -10.31 -20.60 6.92
C GLY A 147 -11.18 -19.55 6.22
N TYR A 148 -10.78 -19.05 5.04
CA TYR A 148 -11.50 -18.01 4.30
C TYR A 148 -11.49 -18.25 2.78
N PRO A 149 -12.10 -19.35 2.30
CA PRO A 149 -12.16 -19.66 0.88
C PRO A 149 -12.96 -18.61 0.10
N PRO A 150 -12.76 -18.48 -1.23
CA PRO A 150 -13.59 -17.63 -2.07
C PRO A 150 -15.06 -18.02 -1.99
N THR A 151 -15.96 -17.03 -2.07
CA THR A 151 -17.41 -17.23 -2.11
C THR A 151 -18.00 -16.59 -3.36
N SER A 152 -19.27 -16.84 -3.68
CA SER A 152 -19.94 -16.21 -4.82
C SER A 152 -20.33 -14.74 -4.58
N HIS A 153 -20.23 -14.24 -3.34
CA HIS A 153 -20.62 -12.86 -3.00
C HIS A 153 -19.68 -11.80 -3.56
N TYR A 154 -18.39 -12.13 -3.67
CA TYR A 154 -17.34 -11.24 -4.14
C TYR A 154 -16.37 -12.00 -5.04
N VAL A 155 -15.88 -11.33 -6.08
CA VAL A 155 -14.76 -11.86 -6.86
C VAL A 155 -13.50 -11.70 -6.02
N ARG A 156 -12.78 -12.81 -5.75
CA ARG A 156 -11.48 -12.78 -5.07
C ARG A 156 -10.46 -12.05 -5.92
N GLY A 157 -10.07 -10.87 -5.47
CA GLY A 157 -8.93 -10.14 -6.00
C GLY A 157 -7.61 -10.79 -5.59
N TYR A 158 -6.56 -10.41 -6.29
CA TYR A 158 -5.20 -10.89 -6.03
C TYR A 158 -4.24 -9.72 -6.08
N ASN A 159 -3.65 -9.40 -4.93
CA ASN A 159 -2.58 -8.43 -4.78
C ASN A 159 -1.24 -9.14 -4.92
N TYR A 160 -0.53 -8.81 -6.00
CA TYR A 160 0.92 -9.03 -6.07
C TYR A 160 1.63 -8.10 -5.06
N PRO A 161 2.95 -8.29 -4.81
CA PRO A 161 3.69 -7.54 -3.79
C PRO A 161 3.46 -6.02 -3.82
N SER A 162 2.62 -5.53 -2.92
CA SER A 162 2.19 -4.13 -2.86
C SER A 162 2.44 -3.54 -1.47
N GLY A 163 2.41 -2.23 -1.31
CA GLY A 163 2.62 -1.63 0.00
C GLY A 163 3.02 -0.16 0.01
N TYR A 164 3.25 0.33 1.22
CA TYR A 164 3.72 1.67 1.52
C TYR A 164 5.18 1.64 1.95
N VAL A 165 5.93 2.62 1.49
CA VAL A 165 7.28 2.95 1.96
C VAL A 165 7.21 4.37 2.48
N CYS A 166 7.49 4.53 3.77
CA CYS A 166 7.57 5.82 4.43
C CYS A 166 9.04 6.12 4.73
N SER A 167 9.54 7.27 4.32
CA SER A 167 10.95 7.64 4.51
C SER A 167 11.08 9.11 4.89
N PRO A 168 12.12 9.49 5.67
CA PRO A 168 12.33 10.87 6.03
C PRO A 168 12.79 11.67 4.82
N LEU A 169 12.33 12.91 4.70
CA LEU A 169 12.94 13.88 3.79
C LEU A 169 14.25 14.37 4.40
N LYS A 170 15.30 14.48 3.57
CA LYS A 170 16.54 15.11 3.99
C LYS A 170 16.22 16.52 4.48
N ASP A 171 16.71 16.86 5.67
CA ASP A 171 16.67 18.19 6.28
C ASP A 171 15.29 18.72 6.77
N CYS A 172 14.27 17.87 6.93
CA CYS A 172 12.97 18.31 7.47
C CYS A 172 12.23 17.25 8.31
N CYS A 173 11.33 17.69 9.20
CA CYS A 173 10.42 16.82 9.98
C CYS A 173 9.27 16.22 9.13
N GLN A 174 9.44 16.15 7.81
CA GLN A 174 8.44 15.69 6.85
C GLN A 174 8.80 14.30 6.32
N SER A 175 7.79 13.59 5.83
CA SER A 175 7.98 12.25 5.27
C SER A 175 7.65 12.22 3.79
N SER A 176 8.47 11.51 3.03
CA SER A 176 8.08 10.98 1.74
C SER A 176 7.22 9.73 1.96
N LEU A 177 6.11 9.65 1.22
CA LEU A 177 5.30 8.46 1.09
C LEU A 177 5.41 7.96 -0.35
N LEU A 178 5.79 6.70 -0.48
CA LEU A 178 5.79 5.96 -1.72
C LEU A 178 4.81 4.80 -1.57
N LEU A 179 3.78 4.74 -2.42
CA LEU A 179 2.86 3.62 -2.52
C LEU A 179 3.17 2.83 -3.79
N ILE A 180 3.31 1.52 -3.65
CA ILE A 180 3.57 0.57 -4.72
C ILE A 180 2.36 -0.37 -4.82
N GLU A 181 1.77 -0.45 -5.99
CA GLU A 181 0.55 -1.23 -6.25
C GLU A 181 0.67 -1.99 -7.57
N HIS A 182 0.33 -3.27 -7.57
CA HIS A 182 0.33 -4.10 -8.78
C HIS A 182 -1.11 -4.39 -9.24
N PHE A 183 -1.54 -3.71 -10.33
CA PHE A 183 -2.88 -3.85 -10.93
C PHE A 183 -2.88 -4.08 -12.44
#